data_AF-A0A2I6S9G9-F1
#
_entry.id   AF-A0A2I6S9G9-F1
#
_cell.length_a   1.000
_cell.length_b   1.000
_cell.length_c   1.000
_cell.angle_alpha   90.00
_cell.angle_beta   90.00
_cell.angle_gamma   90.00
#
_symmetry.space_group_name_H-M   'P 1'
#
loop_
_entity.id
_entity.type
_entity.pdbx_description
1 polymer ?
#
loop_
_entity_poly.entity_id
_entity_poly.type
_entity_poly.pdbx_seq_one_letter_code
_entity_poly.pdbx_strand_id
1 'polypeptide(L)'
;MTVEEKMFWLQVVHIVVTFGIGIYVWATGRHRVTNERISDLEEAVDHRLDTHSERLVRLETQIKAAPTHHDLGALYAKQNETSRAVSQLVGEVKGMGETLRLILNRIAEKGMK
;
A
#
# COMPACT_ATOMS: atom_id res chain seq x y z
N MET A 1 55.75 -12.92 -60.72
CA MET A 1 55.11 -12.29 -59.56
C MET A 1 56.21 -11.82 -58.63
N THR A 2 56.47 -10.52 -58.62
CA THR A 2 57.57 -9.91 -57.86
C THR A 2 57.24 -9.97 -56.36
N VAL A 3 58.25 -9.86 -55.50
CA VAL A 3 58.09 -9.92 -54.03
C VAL A 3 57.15 -8.82 -53.52
N GLU A 4 57.12 -7.68 -54.20
CA GLU A 4 56.26 -6.52 -53.90
C GLU A 4 54.76 -6.83 -54.05
N GLU A 5 54.36 -7.55 -55.10
CA GLU A 5 52.94 -7.93 -55.32
C GLU A 5 52.42 -8.85 -54.21
N LYS A 6 53.26 -9.76 -53.70
CA LYS A 6 52.90 -10.67 -52.60
C LYS A 6 52.69 -9.92 -51.29
N MET A 7 53.54 -8.93 -50.99
CA MET A 7 53.41 -8.12 -49.78
C MET A 7 52.17 -7.22 -49.82
N PHE A 8 51.82 -6.65 -50.98
CA PHE A 8 50.60 -5.87 -51.16
C PHE A 8 49.34 -6.70 -50.91
N TRP A 9 49.23 -7.89 -51.53
CA TRP A 9 48.07 -8.77 -51.31
C TRP A 9 47.95 -9.24 -49.86
N LEU A 10 49.07 -9.49 -49.18
CA LEU A 10 49.08 -9.86 -47.76
C LEU A 10 48.58 -8.70 -46.88
N GLN A 11 48.97 -7.46 -47.18
CA GLN A 11 48.46 -6.28 -46.48
C GLN A 11 46.96 -6.07 -46.70
N VAL A 12 46.47 -6.26 -47.92
CA VAL A 12 45.02 -6.18 -48.23
C VAL A 12 44.24 -7.23 -47.44
N VAL A 13 44.72 -8.47 -47.40
CA VAL A 13 44.10 -9.54 -46.61
C VAL A 13 44.09 -9.18 -45.12
N HIS A 14 45.19 -8.65 -44.58
CA HIS A 14 45.26 -8.24 -43.18
C HIS A 14 44.26 -7.14 -42.82
N ILE A 15 44.07 -6.15 -43.71
CA ILE A 15 43.08 -5.09 -43.53
C ILE A 15 41.66 -5.68 -43.56
N VAL A 16 41.36 -6.56 -44.50
CA VAL A 16 40.04 -7.21 -44.61
C VAL A 16 39.73 -8.04 -43.37
N VAL A 17 40.70 -8.81 -42.87
CA VAL A 17 40.55 -9.60 -41.63
C VAL A 17 40.29 -8.70 -40.44
N THR A 18 41.05 -7.61 -40.28
CA THR A 18 40.88 -6.65 -39.18
C THR A 18 39.51 -5.97 -39.24
N PHE A 19 39.08 -5.57 -40.43
CA PHE A 19 37.76 -4.96 -40.64
C PHE A 19 36.64 -5.96 -40.37
N GLY A 20 36.81 -7.21 -40.79
CA GLY A 20 35.88 -8.32 -40.52
C GLY A 20 35.72 -8.58 -39.02
N ILE A 21 36.81 -8.60 -38.27
CA ILE A 21 36.78 -8.72 -36.80
C ILE A 21 36.07 -7.52 -36.18
N GLY A 22 36.35 -6.30 -36.65
CA GLY A 22 35.68 -5.08 -36.18
C GLY A 22 34.16 -5.13 -36.39
N ILE A 23 33.71 -5.54 -37.58
CA ILE A 23 32.29 -5.72 -37.89
C ILE A 23 31.67 -6.83 -37.03
N TYR A 24 32.37 -7.95 -36.84
CA TYR A 24 31.88 -9.06 -36.02
C TYR A 24 31.69 -8.65 -34.54
N VAL A 25 32.67 -7.95 -33.96
CA VAL A 25 32.58 -7.44 -32.58
C VAL A 25 31.49 -6.37 -32.47
N TRP A 26 31.38 -5.48 -33.45
CA TRP A 26 30.33 -4.46 -33.47
C TRP A 26 28.92 -5.08 -33.55
N ALA A 27 28.71 -6.05 -34.44
CA ALA A 27 27.44 -6.76 -34.57
C ALA A 27 27.09 -7.52 -33.28
N THR A 28 28.05 -8.24 -32.70
CA THR A 28 27.85 -9.01 -31.45
C THR A 28 27.57 -8.08 -30.26
N GLY A 29 28.30 -6.97 -30.16
CA GLY A 29 28.09 -5.97 -29.12
C GLY A 29 26.73 -5.28 -29.21
N ARG A 30 26.27 -4.97 -30.44
CA ARG A 30 24.95 -4.37 -30.68
C ARG A 30 23.82 -5.28 -30.21
N HIS A 31 23.86 -6.57 -30.55
CA HIS A 31 22.84 -7.53 -30.16
C HIS A 31 22.80 -7.77 -28.64
N ARG A 32 23.98 -7.84 -28.00
CA ARG A 32 24.07 -8.01 -26.55
C ARG A 32 23.46 -6.84 -25.79
N VAL A 33 23.84 -5.61 -26.13
CA VAL A 33 23.36 -4.41 -25.42
C VAL A 33 21.86 -4.18 -25.61
N THR A 34 21.30 -4.52 -26.78
CA THR A 34 19.85 -4.41 -26.99
C THR A 34 19.08 -5.45 -26.18
N ASN A 35 19.50 -6.72 -26.19
CA ASN A 35 18.81 -7.76 -25.43
C ASN A 35 18.93 -7.56 -23.92
N GLU A 36 20.09 -7.12 -23.43
CA GLU A 36 20.32 -6.83 -22.01
C GLU A 36 19.41 -5.68 -21.53
N ARG A 37 19.33 -4.58 -22.29
CA ARG A 37 18.42 -3.47 -21.94
C ARG A 37 16.95 -3.85 -21.97
N ILE A 38 16.55 -4.74 -22.89
CA ILE A 38 15.17 -5.22 -22.95
C ILE A 38 14.89 -6.11 -21.74
N SER A 39 15.80 -7.02 -21.39
CA SER A 39 15.67 -7.88 -20.21
C SER A 39 15.61 -7.06 -18.91
N ASP A 40 16.47 -6.06 -18.75
CA ASP A 40 16.46 -5.17 -17.59
C ASP A 40 15.14 -4.39 -17.48
N LEU A 41 14.60 -3.97 -18.62
CA LEU A 41 13.32 -3.26 -18.66
C LEU A 41 12.15 -4.19 -18.33
N GLU A 42 12.16 -5.42 -18.84
CA GLU A 42 11.17 -6.45 -18.51
C GLU A 42 11.18 -6.75 -17.01
N GLU A 43 12.35 -6.97 -16.41
CA GLU A 43 12.50 -7.21 -14.97
C GLU A 43 12.02 -6.00 -14.14
N ALA A 44 12.37 -4.78 -14.55
CA ALA A 44 11.93 -3.57 -13.86
C ALA A 44 10.40 -3.37 -13.95
N VAL A 45 9.79 -3.73 -15.07
CA VAL A 45 8.33 -3.67 -15.24
C VAL A 45 7.66 -4.74 -14.37
N ASP A 46 8.16 -5.97 -14.40
CA ASP A 46 7.62 -7.09 -13.62
C ASP A 46 7.65 -6.79 -12.12
N HIS A 47 8.79 -6.34 -11.60
CA HIS A 47 8.92 -5.93 -10.20
C HIS A 47 7.96 -4.80 -9.81
N ARG A 48 7.73 -3.83 -10.70
CA ARG A 48 6.78 -2.74 -10.47
C ARG A 48 5.34 -3.25 -10.45
N LEU A 49 4.99 -4.16 -11.35
CA LEU A 49 3.65 -4.77 -11.41
C LEU A 49 3.37 -5.59 -10.15
N ASP A 50 4.33 -6.39 -9.69
CA ASP A 50 4.23 -7.15 -8.44
C ASP A 50 4.03 -6.22 -7.23
N THR A 51 4.81 -5.15 -7.15
CA THR A 51 4.65 -4.14 -6.08
C THR A 51 3.26 -3.51 -6.11
N HIS A 52 2.74 -3.20 -7.30
CA HIS A 52 1.40 -2.64 -7.43
C HIS A 52 0.31 -3.66 -7.09
N SER A 53 0.49 -4.92 -7.49
CA SER A 53 -0.40 -6.04 -7.16
C SER A 53 -0.51 -6.22 -5.65
N GLU A 54 0.61 -6.27 -4.93
CA GLU A 54 0.61 -6.41 -3.47
C GLU A 54 -0.11 -5.24 -2.79
N ARG A 55 0.12 -4.01 -3.27
CA ARG A 55 -0.55 -2.81 -2.75
C ARG A 55 -2.06 -2.85 -2.99
N LEU A 56 -2.50 -3.31 -4.16
CA LEU A 56 -3.92 -3.46 -4.47
C LEU A 56 -4.56 -4.51 -3.58
N VAL A 57 -3.93 -5.68 -3.42
CA VAL A 57 -4.41 -6.73 -2.51
C VAL A 57 -4.55 -6.20 -1.07
N ARG A 58 -3.58 -5.43 -0.61
CA ARG A 58 -3.62 -4.81 0.73
C ARG A 58 -4.77 -3.80 0.85
N LEU A 59 -4.96 -2.94 -0.15
CA LEU A 59 -6.05 -1.96 -0.18
C LEU A 59 -7.42 -2.64 -0.23
N GLU A 60 -7.60 -3.64 -1.08
CA GLU A 60 -8.85 -4.40 -1.18
C GLU A 60 -9.18 -5.11 0.13
N THR A 61 -8.18 -5.68 0.79
CA THR A 61 -8.35 -6.31 2.10
C THR A 61 -8.78 -5.30 3.16
N GLN A 62 -8.16 -4.12 3.18
CA GLN A 62 -8.53 -3.04 4.11
C GLN A 62 -9.93 -2.49 3.83
N ILE A 63 -10.30 -2.31 2.56
CA ILE A 63 -11.64 -1.84 2.17
C ILE A 63 -12.71 -2.86 2.56
N LYS A 64 -12.46 -4.16 2.37
CA LYS A 64 -13.38 -5.23 2.81
C LYS A 64 -13.56 -5.25 4.32
N ALA A 65 -12.54 -4.90 5.09
CA ALA A 65 -12.60 -4.82 6.53
C ALA A 65 -13.16 -3.48 7.04
N ALA A 66 -13.25 -2.46 6.19
CA ALA A 66 -13.73 -1.15 6.57
C ALA A 66 -15.24 -1.20 6.84
N PRO A 67 -15.72 -0.61 7.96
CA PRO A 67 -17.15 -0.50 8.23
C PRO A 67 -17.86 0.25 7.11
N THR A 68 -19.02 -0.25 6.70
CA THR A 68 -19.87 0.45 5.73
C THR A 68 -20.62 1.60 6.40
N HIS A 69 -21.16 2.53 5.62
CA HIS A 69 -22.03 3.59 6.14
C HIS A 69 -23.22 3.03 6.94
N HIS A 70 -23.71 1.84 6.57
CA HIS A 70 -24.78 1.18 7.33
C HIS A 70 -24.31 0.75 8.72
N ASP A 71 -23.12 0.14 8.81
CA ASP A 71 -22.54 -0.29 10.09
C ASP A 71 -22.28 0.89 11.03
N LEU A 72 -21.78 2.00 10.47
CA LEU A 72 -21.61 3.25 11.20
C LEU A 72 -22.95 3.81 11.69
N GLY A 73 -23.98 3.77 10.84
CA GLY A 73 -25.34 4.18 11.22
C GLY A 73 -25.89 3.36 12.38
N ALA A 74 -25.70 2.04 12.35
CA ALA A 74 -26.09 1.14 13.43
C ALA A 74 -25.32 1.44 14.73
N LEU A 75 -24.02 1.73 14.63
CA LEU A 75 -23.19 2.12 15.78
C LEU A 75 -23.71 3.42 16.42
N TYR A 76 -24.02 4.45 15.62
CA TYR A 76 -24.59 5.70 16.13
C TYR A 76 -25.97 5.49 16.76
N ALA A 77 -26.80 4.62 16.19
CA ALA A 77 -28.10 4.29 16.79
C ALA A 77 -27.92 3.68 18.19
N LYS A 78 -27.01 2.72 18.35
CA LYS A 78 -26.69 2.11 19.66
C LYS A 78 -26.04 3.12 20.63
N GLN A 79 -25.19 4.01 20.15
CA GLN A 79 -24.60 5.07 20.95
C GLN A 79 -25.67 6.04 21.47
N ASN A 80 -26.62 6.42 20.63
CA ASN A 80 -27.73 7.28 21.04
C ASN A 80 -28.65 6.58 22.04
N GLU A 81 -28.91 5.29 21.85
CA GLU A 81 -29.71 4.49 22.79
C GLU A 81 -29.04 4.42 24.18
N THR A 82 -27.75 4.09 24.23
CA THR A 82 -26.99 4.06 25.49
C THR A 82 -26.93 5.44 26.14
N SER A 83 -26.76 6.53 25.37
CA SER A 83 -26.79 7.89 25.91
C SER A 83 -28.15 8.25 26.53
N ARG A 84 -29.26 7.79 25.94
CA ARG A 84 -30.61 7.99 26.50
C ARG A 84 -30.80 7.20 27.78
N ALA A 85 -30.38 5.93 27.80
CA ALA A 85 -30.46 5.08 28.99
C ALA A 85 -29.67 5.67 30.16
N VAL A 86 -28.45 6.15 29.91
CA VAL A 86 -27.63 6.85 30.92
C VAL A 86 -28.34 8.11 31.43
N SER A 87 -28.93 8.90 30.52
CA SER A 87 -29.65 10.12 30.92
C SER A 87 -30.87 9.81 31.79
N GLN A 88 -31.59 8.73 31.51
CA GLN A 88 -32.70 8.25 32.33
C GLN A 88 -32.22 7.80 33.72
N LEU A 89 -31.17 6.98 33.79
CA LEU A 89 -30.59 6.55 35.06
C LEU A 89 -30.14 7.74 35.92
N VAL A 90 -29.53 8.75 35.32
CA VAL A 90 -29.16 9.99 36.03
C VAL A 90 -30.40 10.70 36.58
N GLY A 91 -31.50 10.73 35.83
CA GLY A 91 -32.78 11.27 36.30
C GLY A 91 -33.35 10.50 37.49
N GLU A 92 -33.42 9.18 37.39
CA GLU A 92 -33.91 8.30 38.46
C GLU A 92 -33.07 8.43 39.74
N VAL A 93 -31.73 8.46 39.61
CA VAL A 93 -30.82 8.63 40.76
C VAL A 93 -31.01 9.99 41.43
N LYS A 94 -31.19 11.07 40.66
CA LYS A 94 -31.51 12.39 41.22
C LYS A 94 -32.83 12.37 41.99
N GLY A 95 -33.88 11.77 41.42
CA GLY A 95 -35.19 11.63 42.06
C GLY A 95 -35.12 10.80 43.36
N MET A 96 -34.34 9.73 43.37
CA MET A 96 -34.07 8.95 44.59
C MET A 96 -33.40 9.81 45.66
N GLY A 97 -32.39 10.60 45.29
CA GLY A 97 -31.70 11.51 46.21
C GLY A 97 -32.63 12.57 46.82
N GLU A 98 -33.53 13.15 46.03
CA GLU A 98 -34.53 14.10 46.51
C GLU A 98 -35.54 13.43 47.46
N THR A 99 -36.01 12.24 47.12
CA THR A 99 -36.94 11.46 47.97
C THR A 99 -36.30 11.11 49.31
N LEU A 100 -35.04 10.68 49.31
CA LEU A 100 -34.28 10.41 50.54
C LEU A 100 -34.16 11.67 51.41
N ARG A 101 -33.89 12.84 50.82
CA ARG A 101 -33.86 14.11 51.55
C ARG A 101 -35.21 14.45 52.18
N LEU A 102 -36.32 14.24 51.46
CA LEU A 102 -37.66 14.46 52.00
C LEU A 102 -37.99 13.51 53.16
N ILE A 103 -37.63 12.23 53.04
CA ILE A 103 -37.80 11.24 54.10
C ILE A 103 -36.99 11.64 55.34
N LEU A 104 -35.72 11.99 55.16
CA LEU A 104 -34.83 12.44 56.24
C LEU A 104 -35.38 13.68 56.94
N ASN A 105 -35.82 14.69 56.17
CA ASN A 105 -36.44 15.89 56.73
C ASN A 105 -37.70 15.57 57.53
N ARG A 106 -38.55 14.67 57.03
CA ARG A 106 -39.77 14.26 57.71
C ARG A 106 -39.51 13.48 59.00
N ILE A 107 -38.47 12.64 59.01
CA ILE A 107 -38.02 11.92 60.22
C ILE A 107 -37.46 12.92 61.24
N ALA A 108 -36.64 13.87 60.80
CA ALA A 108 -36.10 14.92 61.67
C ALA A 108 -37.21 15.77 62.31
N GLU A 109 -38.20 16.23 61.53
CA GLU A 109 -39.36 16.96 62.05
C GLU A 109 -40.17 16.16 63.08
N LYS A 110 -40.35 14.84 62.87
CA LYS A 110 -41.09 13.99 63.80
C LYS A 110 -40.30 13.67 65.08
N GLY A 111 -38.96 13.60 65.01
CA GLY A 111 -38.10 13.35 66.17
C GLY A 111 -37.86 14.58 67.05
N MET A 112 -38.13 15.79 66.54
CA MET A 112 -38.03 17.05 67.29
C MET A 112 -39.33 17.44 68.02
N LYS A 113 -40.39 16.63 67.93
CA LYS A 113 -41.63 16.76 68.72
C LYS A 113 -41.69 15.67 69.78
#